data_AF-A0A959B5E2-F1
#
_entry.id   AF-A0A959B5E2-F1
#
_cell.length_a   1.000
_cell.length_b   1.000
_cell.length_c   1.000
_cell.angle_alpha   90.00
_cell.angle_beta   90.00
_cell.angle_gamma   90.00
#
_symmetry.space_group_name_H-M   'P 1'
#
loop_
_entity.id
_entity.type
_entity.pdbx_description
1 polymer ?
#
loop_
_entity_poly.entity_id
_entity_poly.type
_entity_poly.pdbx_seq_one_letter_code
_entity_poly.pdbx_strand_id
1 'polypeptide(L)'
;MSKTTAFFAFLCLFVLLQPCFGGSNLENYPHITKIGEEVPADYFQPADTIPVGEDFDAPLSGARFTPYDSNPFDGKSSSPKVIPIIPIEVDNSYSQVQKIPQDFTGFRIEIMAVEEPLPESHDIFFQHGNLTVEKLNEKAYSYTLGNFSTAAEATDFLANFLQQRYPKARVIEYEEGKRIN
;
A
#
# COMPACT_ATOMS: atom_id res chain seq x y z
N MET A 1 -11.94 24.73 62.65
CA MET A 1 -10.46 24.80 62.74
C MET A 1 -9.91 23.99 61.55
N SER A 2 -9.20 24.54 60.55
CA SER A 2 -7.86 25.17 60.59
C SER A 2 -6.82 24.19 61.16
N LYS A 3 -5.71 23.77 60.51
CA LYS A 3 -5.04 24.04 59.20
C LYS A 3 -4.47 22.68 58.66
N THR A 4 -3.68 22.51 57.59
CA THR A 4 -2.88 23.39 56.69
C THR A 4 -2.66 22.73 55.31
N THR A 5 -2.30 23.51 54.28
CA THR A 5 -1.85 23.08 52.94
C THR A 5 -0.34 22.77 52.89
N ALA A 6 0.11 21.85 52.04
CA ALA A 6 1.50 21.78 51.58
C ALA A 6 1.60 21.32 50.10
N PHE A 7 1.71 22.30 49.20
CA PHE A 7 2.19 22.08 47.83
C PHE A 7 3.70 21.79 47.86
N PHE A 8 4.17 20.85 47.04
CA PHE A 8 5.55 20.90 46.52
C PHE A 8 5.53 20.63 45.02
N ALA A 9 5.43 21.71 44.24
CA ALA A 9 5.67 21.68 42.81
C ALA A 9 7.18 21.62 42.57
N PHE A 10 7.67 20.53 41.99
CA PHE A 10 9.06 20.44 41.52
C PHE A 10 9.13 20.81 40.03
N LEU A 11 9.02 22.11 39.76
CA LEU A 11 9.26 22.69 38.44
C LEU A 11 10.73 23.08 38.34
N CYS A 12 11.53 22.26 37.67
CA CYS A 12 12.90 22.58 37.28
C CYS A 12 13.09 21.97 35.88
N LEU A 13 12.80 22.69 34.79
CA LEU A 13 13.65 23.74 34.23
C LEU A 13 15.10 23.28 34.02
N PHE A 14 15.28 22.24 33.20
CA PHE A 14 16.56 22.02 32.52
C PHE A 14 16.40 22.33 31.03
N VAL A 15 16.71 23.58 30.72
CA VAL A 15 16.71 24.17 29.37
C VAL A 15 18.15 24.12 28.83
N LEU A 16 18.30 23.70 27.57
CA LEU A 16 19.53 23.75 26.76
C LEU A 16 20.73 22.90 27.24
N LEU A 17 20.96 21.77 26.55
CA LEU A 17 22.22 21.58 25.81
C LEU A 17 22.06 20.48 24.73
N GLN A 18 22.13 20.85 23.44
CA GLN A 18 22.44 19.90 22.38
C GLN A 18 23.96 19.85 22.17
N PRO A 19 24.57 18.67 22.02
CA PRO A 19 25.78 18.50 21.23
C PRO A 19 25.40 18.04 19.82
N CYS A 20 25.54 18.93 18.84
CA CYS A 20 25.59 18.55 17.42
C CYS A 20 26.95 17.92 17.12
N PHE A 21 27.01 16.60 16.96
CA PHE A 21 28.09 15.85 16.31
C PHE A 21 27.49 14.49 15.91
N GLY A 22 27.66 13.95 14.70
CA GLY A 22 28.61 14.28 13.64
C GLY A 22 29.31 12.98 13.24
N GLY A 23 28.86 12.31 12.17
CA GLY A 23 29.31 10.95 11.87
C GLY A 23 28.53 10.25 10.75
N SER A 24 28.43 10.91 9.59
CA SER A 24 27.99 10.24 8.35
C SER A 24 29.06 9.25 7.89
N ASN A 25 28.97 8.00 8.35
CA ASN A 25 29.90 6.95 7.97
C ASN A 25 29.48 6.38 6.61
N LEU A 26 29.94 7.04 5.55
CA LEU A 26 29.55 6.84 4.16
C LEU A 26 30.70 6.16 3.37
N GLU A 27 31.27 5.11 3.95
CA GLU A 27 32.45 4.41 3.43
C GLU A 27 32.25 2.88 3.38
N ASN A 28 31.46 2.41 2.39
CA ASN A 28 31.85 1.24 1.58
C ASN A 28 30.92 1.06 0.37
N TYR A 29 31.07 1.94 -0.63
CA TYR A 29 30.69 1.59 -2.00
C TYR A 29 31.91 0.95 -2.68
N PRO A 30 31.85 -0.34 -3.10
CA PRO A 30 32.93 -0.92 -3.89
C PRO A 30 33.03 -0.20 -5.23
N HIS A 31 34.05 0.63 -5.34
CA HIS A 31 34.33 1.45 -6.52
C HIS A 31 34.94 0.58 -7.64
N ILE A 32 34.40 0.76 -8.86
CA ILE A 32 35.08 0.57 -10.16
C ILE A 32 35.34 -0.88 -10.61
N THR A 33 34.63 -1.26 -11.67
CA THR A 33 35.31 -1.75 -12.88
C THR A 33 34.82 -0.94 -14.09
N LYS A 34 35.57 0.11 -14.47
CA LYS A 34 35.58 0.58 -15.86
C LYS A 34 36.48 -0.37 -16.63
N ILE A 35 36.06 -0.87 -17.79
CA ILE A 35 36.69 -0.61 -19.12
C ILE A 35 36.14 -1.56 -20.19
N GLY A 36 35.70 -0.97 -21.30
CA GLY A 36 35.76 -1.51 -22.66
C GLY A 36 35.51 -3.01 -22.87
N GLU A 37 34.25 -3.42 -22.87
CA GLU A 37 33.81 -4.51 -23.74
C GLU A 37 33.12 -3.88 -24.95
N GLU A 38 33.74 -4.03 -26.13
CA GLU A 38 33.15 -3.58 -27.40
C GLU A 38 31.97 -4.50 -27.70
N VAL A 39 30.76 -4.04 -27.36
CA VAL A 39 29.54 -4.75 -27.75
C VAL A 39 29.52 -4.80 -29.28
N PRO A 40 29.53 -6.00 -29.91
CA PRO A 40 29.57 -6.10 -31.37
C PRO A 40 28.31 -5.43 -31.93
N ALA A 41 28.52 -4.51 -32.88
CA ALA A 41 27.47 -3.73 -33.52
C ALA A 41 26.68 -4.56 -34.56
N ASP A 42 26.22 -5.74 -34.16
CA ASP A 42 25.53 -6.69 -35.04
C ASP A 42 24.59 -7.62 -34.25
N TYR A 43 23.54 -7.04 -33.63
CA TYR A 43 22.25 -7.71 -33.38
C TYR A 43 21.13 -6.68 -33.15
N PHE A 44 21.07 -5.63 -33.98
CA PHE A 44 19.79 -4.98 -34.23
C PHE A 44 19.06 -5.85 -35.26
N GLN A 45 18.09 -6.64 -34.82
CA GLN A 45 17.19 -7.40 -35.70
C GLN A 45 15.90 -6.57 -35.90
N PRO A 46 15.80 -5.73 -36.95
CA PRO A 46 14.56 -5.02 -37.26
C PRO A 46 13.55 -5.99 -37.90
N ALA A 47 13.03 -6.94 -37.13
CA ALA A 47 12.19 -8.03 -37.64
C ALA A 47 10.95 -8.36 -36.77
N ASP A 48 10.68 -7.63 -35.68
CA ASP A 48 9.33 -7.59 -35.06
C ASP A 48 8.45 -6.50 -35.71
N THR A 49 8.66 -6.28 -37.02
CA THR A 49 7.63 -5.63 -37.83
C THR A 49 6.57 -6.70 -38.08
N ILE A 50 5.42 -6.60 -37.41
CA ILE A 50 4.26 -7.45 -37.68
C ILE A 50 4.02 -7.40 -39.20
N PRO A 51 4.06 -8.53 -39.94
CA PRO A 51 3.71 -8.52 -41.34
C PRO A 51 2.24 -8.10 -41.43
N VAL A 52 1.99 -6.90 -41.94
CA VAL A 52 0.66 -6.46 -42.34
C VAL A 52 0.30 -7.32 -43.55
N GLY A 53 -0.28 -8.49 -43.29
CA GLY A 53 -0.79 -9.36 -44.34
C GLY A 53 -1.79 -8.58 -45.17
N GLU A 54 -1.57 -8.54 -46.49
CA GLU A 54 -2.37 -7.73 -47.44
C GLU A 54 -3.79 -8.27 -47.64
N ASP A 55 -4.20 -9.29 -46.88
CA ASP A 55 -5.47 -10.00 -46.93
C ASP A 55 -6.47 -9.54 -45.83
N PHE A 56 -6.44 -8.27 -45.42
CA PHE A 56 -7.37 -7.74 -44.42
C PHE A 56 -8.85 -7.73 -44.90
N ASP A 57 -9.07 -7.87 -46.20
CA ASP A 57 -10.40 -7.99 -46.82
C ASP A 57 -10.88 -9.45 -46.97
N ALA A 58 -10.06 -10.44 -46.60
CA ALA A 58 -10.47 -11.85 -46.64
C ALA A 58 -11.35 -12.20 -45.41
N PRO A 59 -12.61 -12.64 -45.60
CA PRO A 59 -13.41 -13.10 -44.47
C PRO A 59 -12.77 -14.35 -43.86
N LEU A 60 -12.50 -14.32 -42.54
CA LEU A 60 -11.92 -15.39 -41.72
C LEU A 60 -12.77 -16.69 -41.63
N SER A 61 -13.77 -16.83 -42.48
CA SER A 61 -14.64 -17.98 -42.61
C SER A 61 -14.69 -18.37 -44.09
N GLY A 62 -14.38 -19.64 -44.40
CA GLY A 62 -14.46 -20.21 -45.76
C GLY A 62 -15.88 -20.35 -46.31
N ALA A 63 -16.80 -19.49 -45.89
CA ALA A 63 -18.16 -19.39 -46.37
C ALA A 63 -18.19 -18.88 -47.81
N ARG A 64 -18.42 -19.78 -48.76
CA ARG A 64 -18.74 -19.42 -50.15
C ARG A 64 -20.05 -18.64 -50.16
N PHE A 65 -19.99 -17.36 -50.53
CA PHE A 65 -21.19 -16.56 -50.78
C PHE A 65 -21.95 -17.14 -51.99
N THR A 66 -23.15 -17.67 -51.75
CA THR A 66 -24.12 -17.99 -52.80
C THR A 66 -24.93 -16.73 -53.12
N PRO A 67 -24.90 -16.21 -54.36
CA PRO A 67 -25.50 -14.93 -54.70
C PRO A 67 -27.01 -15.05 -54.99
N TYR A 68 -27.78 -15.51 -54.02
CA TYR A 68 -29.24 -15.39 -53.95
C TYR A 68 -29.73 -15.94 -52.60
N ASP A 69 -29.90 -15.08 -51.60
CA ASP A 69 -31.15 -15.09 -50.82
C ASP A 69 -31.40 -13.74 -50.15
N SER A 70 -32.70 -13.45 -50.01
CA SER A 70 -33.44 -12.40 -49.28
C SER A 70 -32.70 -11.39 -48.36
N ASN A 71 -33.20 -10.14 -48.42
CA ASN A 71 -32.76 -9.00 -47.60
C ASN A 71 -32.71 -9.34 -46.09
N PRO A 72 -31.56 -9.19 -45.39
CA PRO A 72 -31.42 -9.57 -43.98
C PRO A 72 -32.04 -8.56 -42.99
N PHE A 73 -32.80 -7.57 -43.47
CA PHE A 73 -33.40 -6.51 -42.66
C PHE A 73 -34.86 -6.76 -42.24
N ASP A 74 -35.42 -7.93 -42.55
CA ASP A 74 -36.72 -8.32 -42.02
C ASP A 74 -36.66 -8.73 -40.54
N GLY A 75 -36.78 -7.73 -39.69
CA GLY A 75 -37.74 -7.79 -38.60
C GLY A 75 -37.44 -8.74 -37.44
N LYS A 76 -36.31 -8.54 -36.75
CA LYS A 76 -36.24 -8.88 -35.33
C LYS A 76 -35.60 -7.76 -34.53
N SER A 77 -36.44 -6.83 -34.09
CA SER A 77 -36.11 -5.87 -33.04
C SER A 77 -35.85 -6.62 -31.73
N SER A 78 -34.63 -7.11 -31.57
CA SER A 78 -34.06 -7.45 -30.27
C SER A 78 -34.19 -6.20 -29.42
N SER A 79 -35.15 -6.18 -28.50
CA SER A 79 -35.31 -5.11 -27.52
C SER A 79 -33.92 -4.76 -26.94
N PRO A 80 -33.57 -3.48 -26.77
CA PRO A 80 -32.29 -3.14 -26.15
C PRO A 80 -32.22 -3.88 -24.82
N LYS A 81 -31.22 -4.75 -24.67
CA LYS A 81 -31.08 -5.62 -23.51
C LYS A 81 -30.65 -4.75 -22.33
N VAL A 82 -31.64 -4.12 -21.69
CA VAL A 82 -31.46 -3.30 -20.49
C VAL A 82 -30.81 -4.21 -19.45
N ILE A 83 -29.52 -3.97 -19.19
CA ILE A 83 -28.85 -4.56 -18.04
C ILE A 83 -29.49 -3.90 -16.83
N PRO A 84 -30.22 -4.64 -15.96
CA PRO A 84 -30.79 -4.04 -14.78
C PRO A 84 -29.65 -3.52 -13.91
N ILE A 85 -29.74 -2.27 -13.48
CA ILE A 85 -28.85 -1.73 -12.46
C ILE A 85 -29.22 -2.44 -11.16
N ILE A 86 -28.46 -3.47 -10.81
CA ILE A 86 -28.56 -4.13 -9.51
C ILE A 86 -27.86 -3.21 -8.52
N PRO A 87 -28.58 -2.60 -7.55
CA PRO A 87 -27.91 -1.90 -6.46
C PRO A 87 -27.16 -2.95 -5.64
N ILE A 88 -25.83 -2.93 -5.74
CA ILE A 88 -24.97 -3.72 -4.86
C ILE A 88 -25.00 -3.08 -3.48
N GLU A 89 -25.54 -3.79 -2.49
CA GLU A 89 -25.35 -3.43 -1.10
C GLU A 89 -23.87 -3.63 -0.77
N VAL A 90 -23.13 -2.52 -0.68
CA VAL A 90 -21.71 -2.55 -0.35
C VAL A 90 -21.60 -2.77 1.15
N ASP A 91 -21.24 -3.99 1.55
CA ASP A 91 -20.96 -4.27 2.95
C ASP A 91 -19.67 -3.55 3.38
N ASN A 92 -19.83 -2.46 4.12
CA ASN A 92 -18.74 -1.67 4.68
C ASN A 92 -18.11 -2.31 5.94
N SER A 93 -18.36 -3.60 6.23
CA SER A 93 -17.75 -4.34 7.34
C SER A 93 -16.21 -4.34 7.34
N TYR A 94 -15.58 -4.12 6.19
CA TYR A 94 -14.12 -3.91 6.05
C TYR A 94 -13.58 -2.72 6.86
N SER A 95 -14.44 -1.78 7.26
CA SER A 95 -14.09 -0.65 8.14
C SER A 95 -13.95 -1.04 9.62
N GLN A 96 -14.20 -2.30 9.99
CA GLN A 96 -14.07 -2.75 11.37
C GLN A 96 -12.60 -2.86 11.79
N VAL A 97 -12.11 -1.73 12.34
CA VAL A 97 -10.90 -1.59 13.14
C VAL A 97 -10.69 -2.81 14.04
N GLN A 98 -9.69 -3.61 13.70
CA GLN A 98 -9.31 -4.76 14.51
C GLN A 98 -8.57 -4.30 15.77
N LYS A 99 -8.65 -5.10 16.83
CA LYS A 99 -7.87 -4.93 18.07
C LYS A 99 -6.73 -5.96 18.10
N ILE A 100 -5.64 -5.62 18.77
CA ILE A 100 -4.51 -6.54 18.98
C ILE A 100 -4.95 -7.64 19.97
N PRO A 101 -4.79 -8.94 19.65
CA PRO A 101 -4.99 -10.02 20.60
C PRO A 101 -4.02 -9.93 21.80
N GLN A 102 -4.46 -10.37 22.98
CA GLN A 102 -3.63 -10.34 24.22
C GLN A 102 -2.48 -11.36 24.21
N ASP A 103 -2.52 -12.32 23.29
CA ASP A 103 -1.53 -13.36 23.06
C ASP A 103 -0.65 -13.07 21.83
N PHE A 104 -0.83 -11.91 21.18
CA PHE A 104 -0.06 -11.57 19.98
C PHE A 104 1.40 -11.24 20.31
N THR A 105 2.32 -12.03 19.75
CA THR A 105 3.75 -11.79 19.76
C THR A 105 4.26 -11.77 18.32
N GLY A 106 5.02 -10.74 17.95
CA GLY A 106 5.50 -10.52 16.59
C GLY A 106 5.57 -9.03 16.23
N PHE A 107 5.64 -8.73 14.93
CA PHE A 107 5.89 -7.39 14.42
C PHE A 107 4.70 -6.88 13.60
N ARG A 108 4.43 -5.57 13.66
CA ARG A 108 3.43 -4.87 12.86
C ARG A 108 4.00 -3.53 12.39
N ILE A 109 3.46 -2.95 11.32
CA ILE A 109 3.99 -1.68 10.78
C ILE A 109 3.05 -0.54 11.18
N GLU A 110 3.53 0.39 12.01
CA GLU A 110 2.83 1.65 12.28
C GLU A 110 2.96 2.57 11.07
N ILE A 111 1.83 2.85 10.42
CA ILE A 111 1.74 3.75 9.27
C ILE A 111 1.69 5.21 9.73
N MET A 112 0.95 5.46 10.81
CA MET A 112 0.70 6.80 11.34
C MET A 112 0.36 6.74 12.83
N ALA A 113 0.83 7.73 13.59
CA ALA A 113 0.35 8.04 14.93
C ALA A 113 -0.19 9.48 14.96
N VAL A 114 -1.35 9.68 15.57
CA VAL A 114 -2.06 10.98 15.68
C VAL A 114 -2.67 11.16 17.07
N GLU A 115 -2.88 12.39 17.49
CA GLU A 115 -3.44 12.69 18.82
C GLU A 115 -4.96 12.41 18.92
N GLU A 116 -5.68 12.66 17.81
CA GLU A 116 -7.12 12.47 17.68
C GLU A 116 -7.43 11.30 16.73
N PRO A 117 -8.55 10.58 16.92
CA PRO A 117 -8.90 9.47 16.05
C PRO A 117 -9.25 9.98 14.65
N LEU A 118 -8.70 9.34 13.62
CA LEU A 118 -8.99 9.66 12.22
C LEU A 118 -10.46 9.37 11.88
N PRO A 119 -11.10 10.20 11.04
CA PRO A 119 -12.47 9.96 10.59
C PRO A 119 -12.55 8.70 9.71
N GLU A 120 -13.67 7.99 9.77
CA GLU A 120 -13.90 6.76 8.97
C GLU A 120 -13.75 6.99 7.45
N SER A 121 -13.94 8.22 6.98
CA SER A 121 -13.73 8.64 5.59
C SER A 121 -12.27 8.93 5.22
N HIS A 122 -11.29 8.62 6.08
CA HIS A 122 -9.87 8.85 5.79
C HIS A 122 -9.31 7.80 4.82
N ASP A 123 -8.56 8.26 3.81
CA ASP A 123 -8.01 7.46 2.71
C ASP A 123 -7.33 6.14 3.13
N ILE A 124 -6.73 6.08 4.31
CA ILE A 124 -6.06 4.85 4.80
C ILE A 124 -7.01 3.66 4.91
N PHE A 125 -8.28 3.88 5.28
CA PHE A 125 -9.26 2.80 5.47
C PHE A 125 -9.72 2.22 4.12
N PHE A 126 -9.74 3.04 3.07
CA PHE A 126 -10.03 2.60 1.70
C PHE A 126 -8.80 1.96 1.02
N GLN A 127 -7.60 2.40 1.37
CA GLN A 127 -6.34 1.88 0.80
C GLN A 127 -5.88 0.58 1.46
N HIS A 128 -6.21 0.35 2.74
CA HIS A 128 -5.70 -0.77 3.54
C HIS A 128 -6.82 -1.48 4.31
N GLY A 129 -7.27 -2.63 3.81
CA GLY A 129 -8.36 -3.42 4.42
C GLY A 129 -7.98 -4.23 5.67
N ASN A 130 -6.77 -4.09 6.22
CA ASN A 130 -6.31 -4.81 7.41
C ASN A 130 -5.61 -3.88 8.42
N LEU A 131 -6.26 -2.76 8.74
CA LEU A 131 -5.80 -1.82 9.75
C LEU A 131 -6.25 -2.23 11.15
N THR A 132 -5.30 -2.22 12.08
CA THR A 132 -5.53 -2.34 13.51
C THR A 132 -5.26 -0.98 14.17
N VAL A 133 -6.18 -0.50 15.01
CA VAL A 133 -6.00 0.77 15.74
C VAL A 133 -5.70 0.47 17.20
N GLU A 134 -4.57 0.99 17.67
CA GLU A 134 -4.15 0.93 19.06
C GLU A 134 -4.29 2.32 19.70
N LYS A 135 -4.87 2.38 20.90
CA LYS A 135 -4.89 3.61 21.70
C LYS A 135 -3.70 3.61 22.65
N LEU A 136 -2.66 4.39 22.32
CA LEU A 136 -1.41 4.47 23.10
C LEU A 136 -1.61 5.20 24.43
N ASN A 137 -2.32 6.33 24.40
CA ASN A 137 -2.57 7.20 25.55
C ASN A 137 -3.99 7.79 25.42
N GLU A 138 -4.44 8.57 26.40
CA GLU A 138 -5.76 9.23 26.36
C GLU A 138 -6.03 10.02 25.08
N LYS A 139 -4.96 10.59 24.50
CA LYS A 139 -4.92 11.41 23.27
C LYS A 139 -3.83 10.93 22.30
N ALA A 140 -3.72 9.63 22.05
CA ALA A 140 -2.84 9.10 21.01
C ALA A 140 -3.38 7.80 20.43
N TYR A 141 -3.48 7.75 19.10
CA TYR A 141 -3.97 6.64 18.30
C TYR A 141 -2.89 6.25 17.29
N SER A 142 -2.54 4.97 17.26
CA SER A 142 -1.62 4.38 16.28
C SER A 142 -2.38 3.49 15.31
N TYR A 143 -2.06 3.64 14.03
CA TYR A 143 -2.66 2.90 12.91
C TYR A 143 -1.62 1.92 12.40
N THR A 144 -1.83 0.63 12.70
CA THR A 144 -0.90 -0.46 12.41
C THR A 144 -1.43 -1.40 11.33
N LEU A 145 -0.52 -1.99 10.56
CA LEU A 145 -0.81 -2.89 9.45
C LEU A 145 -0.04 -4.20 9.59
N GLY A 146 -0.72 -5.30 9.26
CA GLY A 146 -0.10 -6.61 9.06
C GLY A 146 0.25 -7.34 10.36
N ASN A 147 0.60 -8.62 10.20
CA ASN A 147 1.04 -9.52 11.25
C ASN A 147 2.30 -10.23 10.71
N PHE A 148 3.47 -9.87 11.20
CA PHE A 148 4.75 -10.41 10.74
C PHE A 148 5.41 -11.22 11.86
N SER A 149 6.00 -12.37 11.50
CA SER A 149 6.66 -13.23 12.48
C SER A 149 8.06 -12.70 12.85
N THR A 150 8.71 -12.00 11.92
CA THR A 150 10.07 -11.50 12.06
C THR A 150 10.18 -10.01 11.70
N ALA A 151 11.15 -9.33 12.33
CA ALA A 151 11.46 -7.93 12.01
C ALA A 151 11.93 -7.73 10.57
N ALA A 152 12.58 -8.74 9.98
CA ALA A 152 13.04 -8.72 8.59
C ALA A 152 11.85 -8.63 7.61
N GLU A 153 10.87 -9.53 7.72
CA GLU A 153 9.65 -9.51 6.88
C GLU A 153 8.91 -8.17 6.97
N ALA A 154 8.78 -7.61 8.18
CA ALA A 154 8.14 -6.31 8.39
C ALA A 154 8.94 -5.15 7.77
N THR A 155 10.28 -5.21 7.84
CA THR A 155 11.16 -4.19 7.25
C THR A 155 11.16 -4.27 5.72
N ASP A 156 11.21 -5.47 5.16
CA ASP A 156 11.13 -5.69 3.71
C ASP A 156 9.77 -5.25 3.16
N PHE A 157 8.67 -5.55 3.86
CA PHE A 157 7.35 -5.07 3.46
C PHE A 157 7.24 -3.54 3.52
N LEU A 158 7.77 -2.93 4.59
CA LEU A 158 7.85 -1.47 4.75
C LEU A 158 8.61 -0.85 3.57
N ALA A 159 9.82 -1.34 3.28
CA ALA A 159 10.69 -0.79 2.23
C ALA A 159 10.09 -0.93 0.82
N ASN A 160 9.53 -2.11 0.50
CA ASN A 160 9.04 -2.40 -0.86
C ASN A 160 7.68 -1.75 -1.17
N PHE A 161 6.76 -1.67 -0.19
CA PHE A 161 5.37 -1.27 -0.46
C PHE A 161 4.94 0.04 0.20
N LEU A 162 5.37 0.29 1.45
CA LEU A 162 4.83 1.40 2.25
C LEU A 162 5.71 2.65 2.21
N GLN A 163 7.03 2.51 2.11
CA GLN A 163 7.98 3.63 2.27
C GLN A 163 7.79 4.75 1.23
N GLN A 164 7.33 4.41 0.02
CA GLN A 164 7.02 5.41 -1.03
C GLN A 164 5.83 6.33 -0.67
N ARG A 165 4.83 5.81 0.06
CA ARG A 165 3.62 6.57 0.44
C ARG A 165 3.69 7.09 1.88
N TYR A 166 4.37 6.36 2.76
CA TYR A 166 4.46 6.61 4.19
C TYR A 166 5.93 6.64 4.63
N PRO A 167 6.69 7.71 4.30
CA PRO A 167 8.11 7.81 4.65
C PRO A 167 8.37 7.95 6.16
N LYS A 168 7.31 8.05 6.98
CA LYS A 168 7.35 8.08 8.45
C LYS A 168 6.89 6.76 9.10
N ALA A 169 6.50 5.76 8.30
CA ALA A 169 6.08 4.47 8.83
C ALA A 169 7.27 3.71 9.44
N ARG A 170 7.01 2.90 10.47
CA ARG A 170 8.03 2.18 11.23
C ARG A 170 7.54 0.82 11.70
N VAL A 171 8.47 -0.12 11.88
CA VAL A 171 8.20 -1.45 12.43
C VAL A 171 8.08 -1.34 13.95
N ILE A 172 7.01 -1.92 14.51
CA ILE A 172 6.69 -2.00 15.93
C ILE A 172 6.70 -3.46 16.36
N GLU A 173 7.29 -3.73 17.52
CA GLU A 173 7.39 -5.06 18.12
C GLU A 173 6.37 -5.22 19.26
N TYR A 174 5.72 -6.38 19.30
CA TYR A 174 4.76 -6.78 20.32
C TYR A 174 5.14 -8.10 20.96
N GLU A 175 4.94 -8.20 22.26
CA GLU A 175 5.11 -9.41 23.07
C GLU A 175 3.91 -9.51 24.03
N GLU A 176 3.20 -10.64 24.04
CA GLU A 176 1.98 -10.85 24.85
C GLU A 176 0.96 -9.69 24.71
N GLY A 177 0.69 -9.27 23.47
CA GLY A 177 -0.23 -8.20 23.13
C GLY A 177 0.22 -6.80 23.58
N LYS A 178 1.42 -6.63 24.13
CA LYS A 178 1.99 -5.35 24.59
C LYS A 178 3.06 -4.89 23.63
N ARG A 179 3.05 -3.60 23.32
CA ARG A 179 4.09 -2.94 22.54
C ARG A 179 5.39 -2.80 23.35
N ILE A 180 6.50 -3.19 22.75
CA ILE A 180 7.85 -3.15 23.36
C ILE A 180 8.72 -2.00 22.81
N ASN A 181 8.45 -1.52 21.58
CA ASN A 181 9.29 -0.56 20.82
C ASN A 181 8.44 0.52 20.09
#